data_AF-A0A2N0QMA4-F1
#
_entry.id   AF-A0A2N0QMA4-F1
#
_cell.length_a   1.000
_cell.length_b   1.000
_cell.length_c   1.000
_cell.angle_alpha   90.00
_cell.angle_beta   90.00
_cell.angle_gamma   90.00
#
_symmetry.space_group_name_H-M   'P 1'
#
loop_
_entity.id
_entity.type
_entity.pdbx_description
1 polymer ?
#
loop_
_entity_poly.entity_id
_entity_poly.type
_entity_poly.pdbx_seq_one_letter_code
_entity_poly.pdbx_strand_id
1 'polypeptide(L)'
;MMFADLAEAVEIVKKLIHEYDIVIEGFRPGVMKRLGLDYEALKQVNPKLIYCSITGFGQTGPYSNKPGHDINYLSISGVSDYSRLKGQKPVAMGIQIADIAGGSLYAAVGVLAAALNREKNGEGKYIDVSMTDSMFTMNALYGTSYLGSGILPRAEEEILNGGTFYDYYRTKDGRFFSVGSLEPQFRKLLCEALEIPELIESTFNDSSYTQKRFKEAVKDAFLSKTYAELLEIFGEDFEGCVEP
;
A
#
# COMPACT_ATOMS: atom_id res chain seq x y z
N MET A 1 4.78 17.34 42.03
CA MET A 1 5.33 15.97 41.90
C MET A 1 5.45 15.54 40.44
N MET A 2 4.39 15.65 39.62
CA MET A 2 4.40 15.23 38.20
C MET A 2 5.43 15.95 37.28
N PHE A 3 5.83 17.19 37.60
CA PHE A 3 6.81 17.95 36.79
C PHE A 3 8.28 17.63 37.11
N ALA A 4 8.58 17.10 38.31
CA ALA A 4 9.94 16.69 38.66
C ALA A 4 10.35 15.43 37.87
N ASP A 5 9.37 14.54 37.67
CA ASP A 5 9.50 13.30 36.90
C ASP A 5 9.77 13.56 35.40
N LEU A 6 9.10 14.56 34.80
CA LEU A 6 9.29 14.87 33.38
C LEU A 6 10.70 15.44 33.08
N ALA A 7 11.19 16.35 33.91
CA ALA A 7 12.52 16.92 33.73
C ALA A 7 13.61 15.85 33.91
N GLU A 8 13.44 14.96 34.89
CA GLU A 8 14.32 13.81 35.09
C GLU A 8 14.29 12.85 33.89
N ALA A 9 13.10 12.53 33.36
CA ALA A 9 12.95 11.68 32.19
C ALA A 9 13.63 12.25 30.94
N VAL A 10 13.52 13.57 30.70
CA VAL A 10 14.21 14.25 29.58
C VAL A 10 15.73 14.11 29.69
N GLU A 11 16.28 14.28 30.88
CA GLU A 11 17.72 14.12 31.11
C GLU A 11 18.17 12.65 30.98
N ILE A 12 17.34 11.69 31.36
CA ILE A 12 17.58 10.26 31.10
C ILE A 12 17.66 10.00 29.59
N VAL A 13 16.70 10.50 28.80
CA VAL A 13 16.73 10.34 27.35
C VAL A 13 18.02 10.92 26.76
N LYS A 14 18.39 12.16 27.11
CA LYS A 14 19.64 12.77 26.62
C LYS A 14 20.88 11.94 26.97
N LYS A 15 20.94 11.32 28.15
CA LYS A 15 22.04 10.40 28.50
C LYS A 15 22.06 9.18 27.59
N LEU A 16 20.90 8.56 27.34
CA LEU A 16 20.79 7.39 26.45
C LEU A 16 21.23 7.73 25.03
N ILE A 17 20.99 8.93 24.52
CA ILE A 17 21.40 9.34 23.17
C ILE A 17 22.92 9.24 22.91
N HIS A 18 23.76 9.14 23.94
CA HIS A 18 25.18 8.84 23.77
C HIS A 18 25.47 7.37 23.40
N GLU A 19 24.58 6.45 23.75
CA GLU A 19 24.74 5.00 23.55
C GLU A 19 23.89 4.46 22.40
N TYR A 20 22.81 5.16 22.02
CA TYR A 20 21.89 4.74 20.97
C TYR A 20 22.08 5.53 19.67
N ASP A 21 21.97 4.82 18.55
CA ASP A 21 22.16 5.34 17.20
C ASP A 21 20.93 6.00 16.58
N ILE A 22 19.75 5.50 16.95
CA ILE A 22 18.50 5.77 16.25
C ILE A 22 17.40 6.08 17.27
N VAL A 23 16.67 7.17 17.05
CA VAL A 23 15.41 7.49 17.71
C VAL A 23 14.29 7.39 16.70
N ILE A 24 13.21 6.71 17.07
CA ILE A 24 11.97 6.65 16.29
C ILE A 24 10.84 7.16 17.17
N GLU A 25 10.03 8.07 16.64
CA GLU A 25 8.86 8.61 17.35
C GLU A 25 7.69 8.85 16.40
N GLY A 26 6.48 8.83 16.96
CA GLY A 26 5.22 9.02 16.22
C GLY A 26 4.27 9.99 16.92
N PHE A 27 4.80 10.96 17.66
CA PHE A 27 4.00 12.00 18.27
C PHE A 27 3.57 13.03 17.23
N ARG A 28 2.55 13.83 17.59
CA ARG A 28 2.14 14.95 16.75
C ARG A 28 3.31 15.94 16.56
N PRO A 29 3.42 16.59 15.39
CA PRO A 29 4.43 17.61 15.16
C PRO A 29 4.50 18.64 16.30
N GLY A 30 5.72 18.95 16.73
CA GLY A 30 5.99 19.88 17.83
C GLY A 30 5.87 19.32 19.25
N VAL A 31 5.38 18.09 19.47
CA VAL A 31 5.40 17.46 20.80
C VAL A 31 6.82 17.30 21.32
N MET A 32 7.70 16.64 20.55
CA MET A 32 9.09 16.39 20.95
C MET A 32 9.89 17.69 21.12
N LYS A 33 9.57 18.72 20.32
CA LYS A 33 10.14 20.06 20.47
C LYS A 33 9.77 20.72 21.80
N ARG A 34 8.51 20.59 22.25
CA ARG A 34 8.10 21.10 23.57
C ARG A 34 8.76 20.36 24.73
N LEU A 35 9.14 19.10 24.52
CA LEU A 35 9.88 18.30 25.49
C LEU A 35 11.39 18.57 25.47
N GLY A 36 11.91 19.31 24.49
CA GLY A 36 13.35 19.50 24.28
C GLY A 36 14.07 18.22 23.84
N LEU A 37 13.34 17.33 23.16
CA LEU A 37 13.80 16.03 22.67
C LEU A 37 13.64 15.91 21.14
N ASP A 38 13.42 17.01 20.42
CA ASP A 38 13.42 17.00 18.96
C ASP A 38 14.84 16.82 18.39
N TYR A 39 14.91 16.56 17.08
CA TYR A 39 16.18 16.30 16.40
C TYR A 39 17.23 17.38 16.65
N GLU A 40 16.89 18.66 16.57
CA GLU A 40 17.87 19.74 16.78
C GLU A 40 18.43 19.75 18.21
N ALA A 41 17.61 19.44 19.22
CA ALA A 41 18.06 19.34 20.60
C ALA A 41 18.96 18.10 20.81
N LEU A 42 18.55 16.94 20.28
CA LEU A 42 19.31 15.70 20.48
C LEU A 42 20.59 15.63 19.61
N LYS A 43 20.60 16.28 18.45
CA LYS A 43 21.79 16.41 17.59
C LYS A 43 22.93 17.17 18.28
N GLN A 44 22.62 18.13 19.14
CA GLN A 44 23.63 18.83 19.94
C GLN A 44 24.33 17.89 20.93
N VAL A 45 23.63 16.84 21.38
CA VAL A 45 24.15 15.81 22.29
C VAL A 45 24.91 14.73 21.52
N ASN A 46 24.36 14.27 20.40
CA ASN A 46 24.97 13.28 19.52
C ASN A 46 24.78 13.67 18.03
N PRO A 47 25.80 14.26 17.37
CA PRO A 47 25.74 14.62 15.95
C PRO A 47 25.60 13.43 14.99
N LYS A 48 25.83 12.20 15.48
CA LYS A 48 25.69 10.94 14.71
C LYS A 48 24.27 10.35 14.78
N LEU A 49 23.37 10.97 15.53
CA LEU A 49 22.01 10.47 15.76
C LEU A 49 21.19 10.45 14.47
N ILE A 50 20.60 9.30 14.17
CA ILE A 50 19.53 9.19 13.18
C ILE A 50 18.20 9.37 13.92
N TYR A 51 17.39 10.31 13.49
CA TYR A 51 16.11 10.61 14.12
C TYR A 51 15.00 10.45 13.09
N CYS A 52 14.03 9.59 13.35
CA CYS A 52 12.92 9.33 12.46
C CYS A 52 11.59 9.68 13.13
N SER A 53 10.86 10.63 12.54
CA SER A 53 9.48 10.95 12.87
C SER A 53 8.55 10.25 11.90
N ILE A 54 7.58 9.49 12.41
CA ILE A 54 6.55 8.81 11.61
C ILE A 54 5.21 9.43 11.95
N THR A 55 4.63 10.17 11.00
CA THR A 55 3.34 10.84 11.20
C THR A 55 2.41 10.59 10.03
N GLY A 56 1.12 10.83 10.25
CA GLY A 56 0.11 10.67 9.21
C GLY A 56 0.30 11.58 8.00
N PHE A 57 0.60 12.85 8.25
CA PHE A 57 0.61 13.93 7.24
C PHE A 57 1.97 14.65 7.12
N GLY A 58 3.02 14.11 7.74
CA GLY A 58 4.33 14.75 7.80
C GLY A 58 4.42 15.86 8.84
N GLN A 59 5.62 16.39 9.02
CA GLN A 59 5.91 17.42 10.02
C GLN A 59 5.56 18.84 9.54
N THR A 60 5.26 19.00 8.25
CA THR A 60 5.00 20.28 7.60
C THR A 60 3.68 20.27 6.82
N GLY A 61 3.30 21.42 6.25
CA GLY A 61 2.10 21.55 5.45
C GLY A 61 0.80 21.71 6.25
N PRO A 62 -0.32 21.96 5.56
CA PRO A 62 -1.59 22.35 6.18
C PRO A 62 -2.24 21.23 7.00
N TYR A 63 -1.84 19.98 6.80
CA TYR A 63 -2.41 18.81 7.47
C TYR A 63 -1.54 18.26 8.62
N SER A 64 -0.33 18.79 8.82
CA SER A 64 0.61 18.35 9.87
C SER A 64 -0.02 18.18 11.27
N ASN A 65 -0.94 19.07 11.65
CA ASN A 65 -1.61 19.04 12.96
C ASN A 65 -2.99 18.36 12.95
N LYS A 66 -3.47 17.85 11.81
CA LYS A 66 -4.76 17.17 11.72
C LYS A 66 -4.66 15.78 12.36
N PRO A 67 -5.65 15.39 13.18
CA PRO A 67 -5.77 14.01 13.61
C PRO A 67 -6.10 13.12 12.41
N GLY A 68 -5.64 11.88 12.46
CA GLY A 68 -5.98 10.87 11.47
C GLY A 68 -5.57 9.49 11.96
N HIS A 69 -6.07 8.49 11.26
CA HIS A 69 -5.65 7.10 11.31
C HIS A 69 -5.45 6.60 9.88
N ASP A 70 -4.91 5.39 9.76
CA ASP A 70 -4.66 4.67 8.50
C ASP A 70 -5.62 5.02 7.35
N ILE A 71 -6.94 4.83 7.56
CA ILE A 71 -7.97 5.07 6.54
C ILE A 71 -8.04 6.51 6.03
N ASN A 72 -7.70 7.51 6.87
CA ASN A 72 -7.68 8.91 6.48
C ASN A 72 -6.51 9.20 5.53
N TYR A 73 -5.36 8.58 5.77
CA TYR A 73 -4.18 8.74 4.93
C TYR A 73 -4.40 8.07 3.57
N LEU A 74 -5.01 6.87 3.56
CA LEU A 74 -5.46 6.18 2.33
C LEU A 74 -6.51 6.97 1.54
N SER A 75 -7.35 7.75 2.23
CA SER A 75 -8.37 8.58 1.57
C SER A 75 -7.73 9.78 0.89
N ILE A 76 -6.80 10.46 1.57
CA ILE A 76 -6.13 11.65 1.03
C ILE A 76 -5.12 11.28 -0.06
N SER A 77 -4.48 10.11 0.01
CA SER A 77 -3.56 9.65 -1.02
C SER A 77 -4.24 9.28 -2.35
N GLY A 78 -5.57 9.15 -2.37
CA GLY A 78 -6.36 8.87 -3.57
C GLY A 78 -6.46 7.38 -3.95
N VAL A 79 -5.62 6.51 -3.38
CA VAL A 79 -5.59 5.07 -3.72
C VAL A 79 -6.94 4.38 -3.50
N SER A 80 -7.69 4.82 -2.48
CA SER A 80 -8.97 4.22 -2.11
C SER A 80 -10.09 4.51 -3.13
N ASP A 81 -9.99 5.57 -3.92
CA ASP A 81 -11.10 5.98 -4.80
C ASP A 81 -11.26 5.04 -6.00
N TYR A 82 -10.17 4.61 -6.62
CA TYR A 82 -10.22 3.65 -7.73
C TYR A 82 -10.03 2.19 -7.27
N SER A 83 -9.71 1.94 -5.98
CA SER A 83 -9.60 0.59 -5.40
C SER A 83 -10.91 0.14 -4.75
N ARG A 84 -12.00 0.16 -5.52
CA ARG A 84 -13.35 -0.24 -5.07
C ARG A 84 -14.19 -0.74 -6.24
N LEU A 85 -15.33 -1.36 -5.93
CA LEU A 85 -16.34 -1.70 -6.93
C LEU A 85 -17.06 -0.45 -7.42
N LYS A 86 -17.50 -0.47 -8.68
CA LYS A 86 -18.24 0.63 -9.29
C LYS A 86 -19.54 0.88 -8.54
N GLY A 87 -19.80 2.15 -8.23
CA GLY A 87 -20.99 2.58 -7.48
C GLY A 87 -21.01 2.20 -6.00
N GLN A 88 -19.98 1.51 -5.50
CA GLN A 88 -19.83 1.19 -4.07
C GLN A 88 -18.85 2.16 -3.40
N LYS A 89 -18.93 2.25 -2.07
CA LYS A 89 -17.90 2.96 -1.27
C LYS A 89 -16.61 2.13 -1.19
N PRO A 90 -15.44 2.76 -0.92
CA PRO A 90 -14.23 2.03 -0.58
C PRO A 90 -14.46 1.05 0.60
N VAL A 91 -13.77 -0.08 0.57
CA VAL A 91 -13.84 -1.09 1.63
C VAL A 91 -12.90 -0.71 2.76
N ALA A 92 -13.39 -0.79 4.00
CA ALA A 92 -12.53 -0.67 5.17
C ALA A 92 -11.68 -1.94 5.30
N MET A 93 -10.37 -1.80 5.11
CA MET A 93 -9.44 -2.92 5.17
C MET A 93 -9.22 -3.35 6.63
N GLY A 94 -9.18 -4.66 6.87
CA GLY A 94 -8.96 -5.24 8.21
C GLY A 94 -7.50 -5.16 8.71
N ILE A 95 -6.64 -4.42 8.00
CA ILE A 95 -5.20 -4.26 8.25
C ILE A 95 -4.81 -2.79 8.09
N GLN A 96 -3.69 -2.39 8.68
CA GLN A 96 -3.18 -1.02 8.63
C GLN A 96 -2.25 -0.80 7.42
N ILE A 97 -2.82 -0.54 6.25
CA ILE A 97 -2.06 -0.41 5.00
C ILE A 97 -1.15 0.84 5.02
N ALA A 98 -1.68 2.01 5.36
CA ALA A 98 -0.89 3.23 5.43
C ALA A 98 0.11 3.21 6.59
N ASP A 99 -0.25 2.65 7.75
CA ASP A 99 0.68 2.59 8.89
C ASP A 99 1.89 1.69 8.60
N ILE A 100 1.68 0.58 7.89
CA ILE A 100 2.74 -0.38 7.54
C ILE A 100 3.44 0.04 6.24
N ALA A 101 2.71 0.08 5.12
CA ALA A 101 3.28 0.31 3.80
C ALA A 101 3.67 1.78 3.58
N GLY A 102 2.93 2.73 4.16
CA GLY A 102 3.24 4.16 4.06
C GLY A 102 4.12 4.68 5.20
N GLY A 103 4.03 4.10 6.40
CA GLY A 103 4.76 4.53 7.58
C GLY A 103 6.00 3.68 7.84
N SER A 104 5.79 2.51 8.42
CA SER A 104 6.84 1.67 9.02
C SER A 104 7.89 1.22 8.01
N LEU A 105 7.48 0.79 6.80
CA LEU A 105 8.42 0.36 5.76
C LEU A 105 9.25 1.53 5.22
N TYR A 106 8.65 2.70 5.02
CA TYR A 106 9.39 3.91 4.60
C TYR A 106 10.34 4.40 5.69
N ALA A 107 9.94 4.32 6.96
CA ALA A 107 10.81 4.61 8.09
C ALA A 107 12.02 3.66 8.13
N ALA A 108 11.79 2.35 7.96
CA ALA A 108 12.87 1.37 7.91
C ALA A 108 13.85 1.66 6.75
N VAL A 109 13.33 1.91 5.54
CA VAL A 109 14.16 2.27 4.37
C VAL A 109 14.93 3.56 4.62
N GLY A 110 14.28 4.60 5.13
CA GLY A 110 14.91 5.88 5.44
C GLY A 110 16.01 5.77 6.49
N VAL A 111 15.76 5.01 7.56
CA VAL A 111 16.74 4.77 8.64
C VAL A 111 17.94 3.99 8.11
N LEU A 112 17.73 2.93 7.33
CA LEU A 112 18.81 2.15 6.72
C LEU A 112 19.62 3.00 5.73
N ALA A 113 18.97 3.82 4.91
CA ALA A 113 19.65 4.75 4.00
C ALA A 113 20.47 5.80 4.76
N ALA A 114 19.93 6.35 5.85
CA ALA A 114 20.65 7.28 6.72
C ALA A 114 21.84 6.60 7.42
N ALA A 115 21.70 5.36 7.87
CA ALA A 115 22.79 4.59 8.46
C ALA A 115 23.92 4.36 7.45
N LEU A 116 23.60 3.93 6.23
CA LEU A 116 24.57 3.78 5.15
C LEU A 116 25.26 5.10 4.77
N ASN A 117 24.52 6.22 4.81
CA ASN A 117 25.09 7.54 4.57
C ASN A 117 26.05 7.94 5.68
N ARG A 118 25.66 7.69 6.94
CA ARG A 118 26.44 7.96 8.14
C ARG A 118 27.76 7.20 8.19
N GLU A 119 27.81 5.96 7.69
CA GLU A 119 29.07 5.20 7.55
C GLU A 119 30.11 5.93 6.68
N LYS A 120 29.66 6.75 5.72
CA LYS A 120 30.55 7.46 4.78
C LYS A 120 30.98 8.84 5.27
N ASN A 121 30.10 9.56 5.96
CA ASN A 121 30.33 10.97 6.33
C ASN A 121 30.39 11.21 7.85
N GLY A 122 30.08 10.21 8.67
CA GLY A 122 30.09 10.30 10.12
C GLY A 122 28.96 11.12 10.74
N GLU A 123 27.96 11.57 9.97
CA GLU A 123 26.87 12.42 10.44
C GLU A 123 25.51 11.70 10.43
N GLY A 124 24.70 11.98 11.46
CA GLY A 124 23.32 11.56 11.52
C GLY A 124 22.40 12.33 10.56
N LYS A 125 21.13 11.93 10.50
CA LYS A 125 20.09 12.57 9.68
C LYS A 125 18.75 12.58 10.38
N TYR A 126 17.96 13.59 10.08
CA TYR A 126 16.54 13.63 10.37
C TYR A 126 15.74 13.06 9.21
N ILE A 127 14.77 12.21 9.51
CA ILE A 127 13.90 11.55 8.55
C ILE A 127 12.46 11.89 8.96
N ASP A 128 11.76 12.62 8.10
CA ASP A 128 10.32 12.90 8.22
C ASP A 128 9.54 11.95 7.31
N VAL A 129 8.79 11.03 7.91
CA VAL A 129 7.91 10.11 7.19
C VAL A 129 6.47 10.57 7.34
N SER A 130 5.84 10.86 6.20
CA SER A 130 4.40 11.08 6.05
C SER A 130 3.77 9.80 5.47
N MET A 131 2.91 9.14 6.25
CA MET A 131 2.16 7.97 5.75
C MET A 131 1.35 8.32 4.50
N THR A 132 0.80 9.54 4.45
CA THR A 132 0.03 10.03 3.30
C THR A 132 0.90 10.22 2.06
N ASP A 133 2.10 10.80 2.20
CA ASP A 133 3.01 11.04 1.06
C ASP A 133 3.51 9.71 0.50
N SER A 134 3.90 8.79 1.38
CA SER A 134 4.32 7.45 1.00
C SER A 134 3.18 6.70 0.29
N MET A 135 1.95 6.75 0.81
CA MET A 135 0.81 6.13 0.14
C MET A 135 0.47 6.81 -1.18
N PHE A 136 0.72 8.11 -1.34
CA PHE A 136 0.53 8.78 -2.63
C PHE A 136 1.43 8.18 -3.71
N THR A 137 2.65 7.75 -3.35
CA THR A 137 3.56 7.08 -4.31
C THR A 137 3.04 5.75 -4.83
N MET A 138 2.12 5.09 -4.11
CA MET A 138 1.50 3.83 -4.56
C MET A 138 0.56 4.03 -5.75
N ASN A 139 0.25 5.27 -6.12
CA ASN A 139 -0.42 5.59 -7.37
C ASN A 139 0.52 5.52 -8.59
N ALA A 140 1.76 5.04 -8.49
CA ALA A 140 2.76 5.12 -9.55
C ALA A 140 2.23 4.79 -10.96
N LEU A 141 1.49 3.68 -11.12
CA LEU A 141 0.94 3.28 -12.41
C LEU A 141 -0.08 4.28 -12.95
N TYR A 142 -1.15 4.54 -12.18
CA TYR A 142 -2.28 5.35 -12.65
C TYR A 142 -2.07 6.85 -12.51
N GLY A 143 -1.25 7.27 -11.54
CA GLY A 143 -0.78 8.64 -11.37
C GLY A 143 0.05 9.08 -12.56
N THR A 144 0.96 8.24 -13.06
CA THR A 144 1.69 8.53 -14.30
C THR A 144 0.77 8.59 -15.52
N SER A 145 -0.18 7.65 -15.65
CA SER A 145 -1.20 7.70 -16.72
C SER A 145 -2.03 8.99 -16.67
N TYR A 146 -2.46 9.42 -15.49
CA TYR A 146 -3.18 10.68 -15.30
C TYR A 146 -2.32 11.89 -15.70
N LEU A 147 -1.05 11.93 -15.27
CA LEU A 147 -0.14 13.02 -15.63
C LEU A 147 0.08 13.11 -17.16
N GLY A 148 0.08 11.98 -17.86
CA GLY A 148 0.25 11.93 -19.31
C GLY A 148 -1.02 12.23 -20.12
N SER A 149 -2.20 11.92 -19.59
CA SER A 149 -3.47 11.95 -20.34
C SER A 149 -4.53 12.93 -19.81
N GLY A 150 -4.41 13.38 -18.57
CA GLY A 150 -5.45 14.12 -17.84
C GLY A 150 -6.65 13.27 -17.43
N ILE A 151 -6.64 11.96 -17.67
CA ILE A 151 -7.75 11.05 -17.36
C ILE A 151 -7.52 10.42 -15.99
N LEU A 152 -8.48 10.62 -15.09
CA LEU A 152 -8.44 10.04 -13.74
C LEU A 152 -8.78 8.54 -13.80
N PRO A 153 -8.07 7.70 -13.02
CA PRO A 153 -8.41 6.29 -12.91
C PRO A 153 -9.77 6.12 -12.23
N ARG A 154 -10.48 5.05 -12.59
CA ARG A 154 -11.83 4.78 -12.06
C ARG A 154 -12.00 3.35 -11.56
N ALA A 155 -12.88 3.19 -10.58
CA ALA A 155 -13.30 1.91 -10.05
C ALA A 155 -13.78 0.94 -11.15
N GLU A 156 -13.18 -0.25 -11.22
CA GLU A 156 -13.45 -1.31 -12.22
C GLU A 156 -13.35 -0.85 -13.68
N GLU A 157 -12.45 0.09 -13.97
CA GLU A 157 -12.17 0.55 -15.35
C GLU A 157 -10.68 0.42 -15.71
N GLU A 158 -9.83 -0.01 -14.77
CA GLU A 158 -8.38 -0.11 -14.95
C GLU A 158 -7.88 -1.55 -14.96
N ILE A 159 -6.65 -1.74 -15.45
CA ILE A 159 -6.06 -3.07 -15.65
C ILE A 159 -5.89 -3.92 -14.37
N LEU A 160 -5.77 -3.31 -13.18
CA LEU A 160 -5.50 -4.02 -11.91
C LEU A 160 -6.64 -3.90 -10.88
N ASN A 161 -7.80 -3.35 -11.27
CA ASN A 161 -8.90 -3.10 -10.32
C ASN A 161 -10.25 -3.67 -10.76
N GLY A 162 -10.24 -4.72 -11.59
CA GLY A 162 -11.47 -5.32 -12.12
C GLY A 162 -11.90 -4.74 -13.47
N GLY A 163 -11.16 -3.82 -14.09
CA GLY A 163 -11.53 -3.32 -15.42
C GLY A 163 -11.31 -4.31 -16.56
N THR A 164 -10.42 -5.29 -16.38
CA THR A 164 -9.93 -6.18 -17.45
C THR A 164 -9.95 -7.66 -17.01
N PHE A 165 -8.94 -8.44 -17.38
CA PHE A 165 -8.75 -9.87 -17.08
C PHE A 165 -8.15 -10.12 -15.68
N TYR A 166 -8.35 -9.17 -14.75
CA TYR A 166 -7.80 -9.18 -13.40
C TYR A 166 -8.91 -8.83 -12.40
N ASP A 167 -9.46 -9.84 -11.72
CA ASP A 167 -10.60 -9.67 -10.81
C ASP A 167 -10.80 -10.87 -9.87
N TYR A 168 -11.77 -10.77 -8.95
CA TYR A 168 -12.25 -11.85 -8.11
C TYR A 168 -13.58 -12.42 -8.63
N TYR A 169 -13.70 -13.74 -8.67
CA TYR A 169 -14.89 -14.45 -9.16
C TYR A 169 -15.51 -15.31 -8.07
N ARG A 170 -16.83 -15.19 -7.90
CA ARG A 170 -17.60 -15.91 -6.89
C ARG A 170 -17.93 -17.32 -7.38
N THR A 171 -17.69 -18.32 -6.55
CA THR A 171 -18.05 -19.73 -6.81
C THR A 171 -19.53 -19.99 -6.54
N LYS A 172 -20.04 -21.14 -7.01
CA LYS A 172 -21.41 -21.61 -6.77
C LYS A 172 -21.81 -21.63 -5.28
N ASP A 173 -20.88 -22.02 -4.42
CA ASP A 173 -21.05 -22.12 -2.96
C ASP A 173 -20.64 -20.83 -2.21
N GLY A 174 -20.41 -19.75 -2.95
CA GLY A 174 -20.26 -18.40 -2.40
C GLY A 174 -18.88 -18.05 -1.86
N ARG A 175 -17.87 -18.85 -2.17
CA ARG A 175 -16.45 -18.51 -1.97
C ARG A 175 -15.94 -17.74 -3.18
N PHE A 176 -14.65 -17.40 -3.20
CA PHE A 176 -14.06 -16.61 -4.28
C PHE A 176 -12.75 -17.25 -4.74
N PHE A 177 -12.34 -16.88 -5.94
CA PHE A 177 -10.99 -17.05 -6.46
C PHE A 177 -10.56 -15.71 -7.06
N SER A 178 -9.27 -15.40 -6.96
CA SER A 178 -8.61 -14.38 -7.75
C SER A 178 -8.25 -14.93 -9.13
N VAL A 179 -8.39 -14.10 -10.16
CA VAL A 179 -7.94 -14.38 -11.52
C VAL A 179 -7.06 -13.22 -11.94
N GLY A 180 -5.81 -13.53 -12.30
CA GLY A 180 -4.79 -12.57 -12.75
C GLY A 180 -4.27 -12.86 -14.16
N SER A 181 -5.04 -13.56 -14.99
CA SER A 181 -4.64 -13.99 -16.34
C SER A 181 -4.59 -12.80 -17.32
N LEU A 182 -3.61 -11.91 -17.18
CA LEU A 182 -3.47 -10.72 -18.05
C LEU A 182 -2.92 -11.10 -19.43
N GLU A 183 -1.90 -11.96 -19.47
CA GLU A 183 -1.23 -12.35 -20.70
C GLU A 183 -2.07 -13.34 -21.52
N PRO A 184 -2.08 -13.23 -22.87
CA PRO A 184 -2.90 -14.07 -23.75
C PRO A 184 -2.76 -15.59 -23.52
N GLN A 185 -1.54 -16.06 -23.22
CA GLN A 185 -1.29 -17.48 -22.97
C GLN A 185 -1.96 -17.97 -21.68
N PHE A 186 -1.94 -17.18 -20.60
CA PHE A 186 -2.60 -17.54 -19.35
C PHE A 186 -4.12 -17.45 -19.49
N ARG A 187 -4.62 -16.45 -20.23
CA ARG A 187 -6.05 -16.37 -20.61
C ARG A 187 -6.51 -17.60 -21.37
N LYS A 188 -5.69 -18.11 -22.29
CA LYS A 188 -5.99 -19.31 -23.05
C LYS A 188 -6.10 -20.53 -22.12
N LEU A 189 -5.13 -20.73 -21.23
CA LEU A 189 -5.18 -21.81 -20.23
C LEU A 189 -6.43 -21.73 -19.35
N LEU A 190 -6.82 -20.51 -18.94
CA LEU A 190 -8.05 -20.30 -18.18
C LEU A 190 -9.31 -20.70 -18.98
N CYS A 191 -9.41 -20.29 -20.24
CA CYS A 191 -10.52 -20.69 -21.10
C CYS A 191 -10.58 -22.21 -21.29
N GLU A 192 -9.44 -22.88 -21.47
CA GLU A 192 -9.37 -24.34 -21.60
C GLU A 192 -9.82 -25.04 -20.32
N ALA A 193 -9.32 -24.59 -19.16
CA ALA A 193 -9.66 -25.16 -17.85
C ALA A 193 -11.14 -24.95 -17.46
N LEU A 194 -11.73 -23.81 -17.84
CA LEU A 194 -13.14 -23.50 -17.59
C LEU A 194 -14.09 -24.02 -18.67
N GLU A 195 -13.57 -24.69 -19.70
CA GLU A 195 -14.34 -25.20 -20.84
C GLU A 195 -15.09 -24.11 -21.62
N ILE A 196 -14.43 -22.98 -21.88
CA ILE A 196 -14.95 -21.81 -22.62
C ILE A 196 -14.19 -21.62 -23.96
N PRO A 197 -14.26 -22.58 -24.89
CA PRO A 197 -13.42 -22.61 -26.09
C PRO A 197 -13.68 -21.43 -27.05
N GLU A 198 -14.87 -20.84 -27.04
CA GLU A 198 -15.25 -19.75 -27.94
C GLU A 198 -14.49 -18.44 -27.69
N LEU A 199 -13.80 -18.32 -26.55
CA LEU A 199 -13.00 -17.14 -26.20
C LEU A 199 -11.50 -17.32 -26.46
N ILE A 200 -11.02 -18.53 -26.74
CA ILE A 200 -9.59 -18.83 -26.94
C ILE A 200 -8.99 -17.96 -28.07
N GLU A 201 -9.68 -17.82 -29.18
CA GLU A 201 -9.20 -17.02 -30.33
C GLU A 201 -9.25 -15.51 -30.07
N SER A 202 -9.91 -15.08 -28.99
CA SER A 202 -10.03 -13.66 -28.62
C SER A 202 -9.07 -13.26 -27.49
N THR A 203 -8.22 -14.18 -26.99
CA THR A 203 -7.31 -13.90 -25.88
C THR A 203 -6.20 -12.91 -26.21
N PHE A 204 -6.03 -12.51 -27.47
CA PHE A 204 -5.08 -11.46 -27.88
C PHE A 204 -5.74 -10.08 -28.01
N ASN A 205 -7.07 -10.02 -27.91
CA ASN A 205 -7.85 -8.82 -28.19
C ASN A 205 -8.26 -8.13 -26.88
N ASP A 206 -7.69 -6.95 -26.63
CA ASP A 206 -7.94 -6.18 -25.41
C ASP A 206 -8.99 -5.09 -25.60
N SER A 207 -9.87 -5.22 -26.60
CA SER A 207 -11.02 -4.32 -26.74
C SER A 207 -11.96 -4.45 -25.53
N SER A 208 -12.63 -3.35 -25.19
CA SER A 208 -13.62 -3.32 -24.10
C SER A 208 -14.75 -4.34 -24.29
N TYR A 209 -15.13 -4.62 -25.54
CA TYR A 209 -16.11 -5.66 -25.87
C TYR A 209 -15.59 -7.06 -25.47
N THR A 210 -14.36 -7.40 -25.86
CA THR A 210 -13.74 -8.69 -25.53
C THR A 210 -13.55 -8.85 -24.03
N GLN A 211 -13.03 -7.82 -23.35
CA GLN A 211 -12.86 -7.82 -21.89
C GLN A 211 -14.18 -8.10 -21.18
N LYS A 212 -15.24 -7.36 -21.54
CA LYS A 212 -16.56 -7.56 -20.95
C LYS A 212 -17.09 -8.98 -21.17
N ARG A 213 -17.03 -9.48 -22.42
CA ARG A 213 -17.49 -10.83 -22.75
C ARG A 213 -16.71 -11.90 -22.01
N PHE A 214 -15.39 -11.73 -21.86
CA PHE A 214 -14.54 -12.64 -21.11
C PHE A 214 -14.92 -12.66 -19.63
N LYS A 215 -15.06 -11.49 -18.99
CA LYS A 215 -15.48 -11.40 -17.59
C LYS A 215 -16.83 -12.08 -17.35
N GLU A 216 -17.79 -11.88 -18.25
CA GLU A 216 -19.11 -12.52 -18.17
C GLU A 216 -19.00 -14.04 -18.26
N ALA A 217 -18.28 -14.58 -19.24
CA ALA A 217 -18.12 -16.03 -19.40
C ALA A 217 -17.36 -16.68 -18.24
N VAL A 218 -16.27 -16.07 -17.76
CA VAL A 218 -15.52 -16.54 -16.60
C VAL A 218 -16.43 -16.53 -15.37
N LYS A 219 -17.16 -15.44 -15.13
CA LYS A 219 -18.12 -15.36 -14.02
C LYS A 219 -19.15 -16.48 -14.07
N ASP A 220 -19.75 -16.75 -15.22
CA ASP A 220 -20.75 -17.80 -15.36
C ASP A 220 -20.14 -19.20 -15.11
N ALA A 221 -18.93 -19.44 -15.59
CA ALA A 221 -18.20 -20.68 -15.32
C ALA A 221 -17.92 -20.87 -13.82
N PHE A 222 -17.42 -19.83 -13.13
CA PHE A 222 -17.18 -19.87 -11.68
C PHE A 222 -18.47 -20.06 -10.89
N LEU A 223 -19.59 -19.42 -11.27
CA LEU A 223 -20.89 -19.60 -10.61
C LEU A 223 -21.50 -21.00 -10.82
N SER A 224 -21.03 -21.73 -11.84
CA SER A 224 -21.50 -23.10 -12.13
C SER A 224 -20.77 -24.18 -11.31
N LYS A 225 -19.60 -23.87 -10.75
CA LYS A 225 -18.71 -24.81 -10.03
C LYS A 225 -18.52 -24.41 -8.57
N THR A 226 -18.43 -25.39 -7.70
CA THR A 226 -18.10 -25.22 -6.27
C THR A 226 -16.61 -24.91 -6.11
N TYR A 227 -16.25 -24.36 -4.96
CA TYR A 227 -14.86 -24.09 -4.61
C TYR A 227 -13.98 -25.34 -4.67
N ALA A 228 -14.49 -26.50 -4.24
CA ALA A 228 -13.75 -27.77 -4.29
C ALA A 228 -13.49 -28.24 -5.73
N GLU A 229 -14.48 -28.16 -6.62
CA GLU A 229 -14.31 -28.50 -8.04
C GLU A 229 -13.27 -27.59 -8.71
N LEU A 230 -13.25 -26.30 -8.38
CA LEU A 230 -12.29 -25.35 -8.94
C LEU A 230 -10.86 -25.58 -8.41
N LEU A 231 -10.69 -26.01 -7.15
CA LEU A 231 -9.38 -26.43 -6.65
C LEU A 231 -8.83 -27.64 -7.39
N GLU A 232 -9.69 -28.58 -7.80
CA GLU A 232 -9.27 -29.72 -8.62
C GLU A 232 -8.90 -29.30 -10.04
N ILE A 233 -9.66 -28.36 -10.64
CA ILE A 233 -9.39 -27.84 -11.99
C ILE A 233 -8.08 -27.05 -12.03
N PHE A 234 -7.85 -26.17 -11.05
CA PHE A 234 -6.69 -25.30 -10.97
C PHE A 234 -5.59 -25.85 -10.05
N GLY A 235 -5.42 -27.18 -9.96
CA GLY A 235 -4.46 -27.82 -9.07
C GLY A 235 -3.02 -27.30 -9.17
N GLU A 236 -2.10 -27.87 -8.39
CA GLU A 236 -0.74 -27.32 -8.15
C GLU A 236 0.07 -26.93 -9.41
N ASP A 237 -0.16 -27.59 -10.56
CA ASP A 237 0.54 -27.35 -11.81
C ASP A 237 -0.17 -26.35 -12.76
N PHE A 238 -1.27 -25.72 -12.33
CA PHE A 238 -2.03 -24.81 -13.18
C PHE A 238 -1.36 -23.43 -13.32
N GLU A 239 -0.82 -23.14 -14.52
CA GLU A 239 -0.09 -21.90 -14.80
C GLU A 239 -0.97 -20.77 -15.35
N GLY A 240 -2.27 -20.76 -15.06
CA GLY A 240 -3.22 -19.75 -15.56
C GLY A 240 -3.41 -18.52 -14.65
N CYS A 241 -2.64 -18.38 -13.57
CA CYS A 241 -2.75 -17.28 -12.59
C CYS A 241 -4.13 -17.20 -11.92
N VAL A 242 -4.57 -18.31 -11.31
CA VAL A 242 -5.84 -18.38 -10.58
C VAL A 242 -5.61 -19.00 -9.23
N GLU A 243 -6.05 -18.32 -8.17
CA GLU A 243 -5.81 -18.71 -6.78
C GLU A 243 -7.06 -18.51 -5.92
N PRO A 244 -7.32 -19.37 -4.92
CA PRO A 244 -8.48 -19.28 -4.04
C PRO A 244 -8.53 -18.04 -3.12
#